data_AF-A0AAF5RSW1-F1
#
_entry.id   AF-A0AAF5RSW1-F1
#
_cell.length_a   1.000
_cell.length_b   1.000
_cell.length_c   1.000
_cell.angle_alpha   90.00
_cell.angle_beta   90.00
_cell.angle_gamma   90.00
#
_symmetry.space_group_name_H-M   'P 1'
#
loop_
_entity.id
_entity.type
_entity.pdbx_description
1 polymer ?
#
loop_
_entity_poly.entity_id
_entity_poly.type
_entity_poly.pdbx_seq_one_letter_code
_entity_poly.pdbx_strand_id
1 'polypeptide(L)' 'MYRKKMEQARAQTEQLRIEASITRKKVSEVAKDLIEYCEKEKAGDMLVSGPIDNHNPFQEKKSCDIL' A
#
# COMPACT_ATOMS: atom_id res chain seq x y z
N MET A 1 -32.07 8.71 26.63
CA MET A 1 -30.60 8.52 26.69
C MET A 1 -30.18 7.03 26.71
N TYR A 2 -30.67 6.22 27.66
CA TYR A 2 -30.27 4.81 27.79
C TYR A 2 -30.61 3.90 26.59
N ARG A 3 -31.80 4.02 25.99
CA ARG A 3 -32.17 3.20 24.80
C ARG A 3 -31.18 3.37 23.65
N LYS A 4 -30.86 4.62 23.29
CA LYS A 4 -29.87 4.95 22.25
C LYS A 4 -28.49 4.33 22.54
N LYS A 5 -28.03 4.35 23.79
CA LYS A 5 -26.77 3.71 24.19
C LYS A 5 -26.83 2.18 24.00
N MET A 6 -27.94 1.54 24.33
CA MET A 6 -28.12 0.10 24.15
C MET A 6 -28.18 -0.30 22.67
N GLU A 7 -28.84 0.50 21.83
CA GLU A 7 -28.88 0.29 20.37
C GLU A 7 -27.49 0.45 19.75
N GLN A 8 -26.74 1.48 20.15
CA GLN A 8 -25.35 1.68 19.73
C GLN A 8 -24.45 0.51 20.14
N ALA A 9 -24.55 0.03 21.39
CA ALA A 9 -23.77 -1.11 21.86
C ALA A 9 -24.10 -2.41 21.09
N ARG A 10 -25.38 -2.61 20.74
CA ARG A 10 -25.81 -3.75 19.91
C ARG A 10 -25.22 -3.66 18.50
N ALA A 11 -25.30 -2.48 17.86
CA ALA A 11 -24.72 -2.26 16.54
C ALA A 11 -23.19 -2.47 16.53
N GLN A 12 -22.49 -1.95 17.53
CA GLN A 12 -21.04 -2.17 17.69
C GLN A 12 -20.70 -3.64 17.93
N THR A 13 -21.46 -4.35 18.77
CA THR A 13 -21.24 -5.78 19.02
C THR A 13 -21.44 -6.60 17.75
N GLU A 14 -22.43 -6.26 16.94
CA GLU A 14 -22.67 -6.95 15.67
C GLU A 14 -21.54 -6.69 14.67
N GLN A 15 -21.05 -5.45 14.58
CA GLN A 15 -19.88 -5.11 13.77
C GLN A 15 -18.64 -5.90 14.21
N LEU A 16 -18.38 -5.98 15.51
CA LEU A 16 -17.25 -6.74 16.06
C LEU A 16 -17.36 -8.25 15.78
N ARG A 17 -18.57 -8.82 15.75
CA ARG A 17 -18.77 -10.24 15.36
C ARG A 17 -18.40 -10.47 13.91
N ILE A 18 -18.78 -9.54 13.02
CA ILE A 18 -18.40 -9.60 11.60
C ILE A 18 -16.87 -9.56 11.48
N GLU A 19 -16.20 -8.60 12.12
CA GLU A 19 -14.73 -8.46 12.10
C GLU A 19 -13.98 -9.65 12.74
N ALA A 20 -14.56 -10.27 13.77
CA ALA A 20 -14.01 -11.46 14.40
C ALA A 20 -14.08 -12.69 13.49
N SER A 21 -15.13 -12.80 12.67
CA SER A 21 -15.33 -13.93 11.75
C SER A 21 -14.39 -13.94 10.53
N ILE A 22 -13.62 -12.87 10.32
CA ILE A 22 -12.66 -12.79 9.22
C ILE A 22 -11.49 -13.75 9.46
N THR A 23 -11.32 -14.74 8.58
CA THR A 23 -10.17 -15.64 8.57
C THR A 23 -8.88 -14.85 8.29
N ARG A 24 -7.90 -14.97 9.17
CA ARG A 24 -6.59 -14.28 9.06
C ARG A 24 -5.52 -15.27 8.60
N LYS A 25 -4.58 -14.80 7.78
CA LYS A 25 -3.36 -15.52 7.39
C LYS A 25 -2.25 -15.29 8.43
N LYS A 26 -1.22 -16.13 8.42
CA LYS A 26 -0.02 -15.91 9.25
C LYS A 26 0.73 -14.68 8.74
N VAL A 27 1.25 -13.86 9.67
CA VAL A 27 2.08 -12.69 9.32
C VAL A 27 3.29 -13.10 8.48
N SER A 28 3.90 -14.25 8.77
CA SER A 28 5.03 -14.79 8.01
C SER A 28 4.69 -15.24 6.59
N GLU A 29 3.42 -15.56 6.29
CA GLU A 29 2.94 -15.85 4.95
C GLU A 29 2.74 -14.54 4.18
N VAL A 30 1.95 -13.62 4.75
CA VAL A 30 1.65 -12.33 4.11
C VAL A 30 2.92 -11.51 3.88
N ALA A 31 3.90 -11.56 4.79
CA ALA A 31 5.18 -10.89 4.59
C ALA A 31 5.95 -11.42 3.39
N LYS A 32 5.89 -12.74 3.11
CA LYS A 32 6.52 -13.33 1.91
C LYS A 32 5.81 -12.87 0.64
N ASP A 33 4.47 -12.88 0.64
CA ASP A 33 3.66 -12.41 -0.50
C ASP A 33 3.99 -10.94 -0.83
N LEU A 34 4.13 -10.09 0.19
CA LEU A 34 4.51 -8.68 0.02
C LEU A 34 5.93 -8.51 -0.53
N ILE A 35 6.90 -9.29 -0.03
CA ILE A 35 8.28 -9.25 -0.54
C ILE A 35 8.33 -9.70 -2.00
N GLU A 36 7.64 -10.79 -2.34
CA GLU A 36 7.59 -11.31 -3.71
C GLU A 36 6.99 -10.28 -4.67
N TYR A 37 5.91 -9.60 -4.26
CA TYR A 37 5.32 -8.52 -5.03
C TYR A 37 6.32 -7.37 -5.26
N CYS A 38 6.96 -6.89 -4.20
CA CYS A 38 7.93 -5.81 -4.30
C CYS A 38 9.12 -6.16 -5.20
N GLU A 39 9.70 -7.38 -5.07
CA GLU A 39 10.82 -7.81 -5.91
C GLU A 39 10.43 -7.94 -7.38
N LYS A 40 9.20 -8.41 -7.66
CA LYS A 40 8.68 -8.51 -9.03
C LYS A 40 8.52 -7.13 -9.68
N GLU A 41 7.97 -6.15 -8.98
CA GLU A 41 7.66 -4.83 -9.53
C GLU A 41 8.85 -3.85 -9.46
N LYS A 42 9.91 -4.18 -8.70
CA LYS A 42 11.10 -3.36 -8.46
C LYS A 42 11.72 -2.74 -9.72
N ALA A 43 11.75 -3.48 -10.83
CA ALA A 43 12.36 -3.00 -12.07
C ALA A 43 11.54 -1.85 -12.72
N GLY A 44 10.21 -1.85 -12.54
CA GLY A 44 9.30 -0.84 -13.08
C GLY A 44 9.15 0.40 -12.19
N ASP A 45 9.54 0.30 -10.91
CA ASP A 45 9.52 1.44 -10.00
C ASP A 45 10.75 2.34 -10.24
N MET A 46 10.56 3.43 -10.99
CA MET A 46 11.60 4.41 -11.29
C MET A 46 12.24 5.06 -10.05
N LEU A 47 11.55 5.06 -8.90
CA LEU A 47 12.10 5.59 -7.65
C LEU A 47 13.01 4.58 -6.95
N VAL A 48 12.93 3.30 -7.32
CA VAL A 48 13.75 2.22 -6.75
C VAL A 48 14.85 1.77 -7.71
N SER A 49 14.53 1.55 -9.00
CA SER A 49 15.51 1.16 -10.03
C SER A 49 16.33 2.34 -10.58
N GLY A 50 15.87 3.56 -10.31
CA GLY A 50 16.44 4.79 -10.84
C GLY A 50 15.83 5.15 -12.21
N PRO A 51 16.01 6.40 -12.66
CA PRO A 51 15.56 6.79 -13.99
C PRO A 51 16.37 6.03 -15.03
N ILE A 52 15.69 5.35 -15.95
CA ILE A 52 16.31 4.91 -17.21
C ILE A 52 16.65 6.18 -17.97
N ASP A 53 17.94 6.43 -18.22
CA ASP A 53 18.47 7.66 -18.81
C ASP A 53 17.52 8.25 -19.88
N ASN A 54 17.18 9.54 -19.73
CA ASN A 54 16.24 10.33 -20.55
C ASN A 54 14.72 10.15 -20.32
N HIS A 55 14.26 9.26 -19.45
CA HIS A 55 12.81 9.13 -19.15
C HIS A 55 12.35 9.97 -17.95
N ASN A 56 13.26 10.57 -17.19
CA ASN A 56 12.87 11.48 -16.12
C ASN A 56 12.43 12.84 -16.71
N PRO A 57 11.14 13.20 -16.66
CA PRO A 57 10.65 14.47 -17.23
C PRO A 57 11.17 15.70 -16.47
N PHE A 58 11.76 15.51 -15.29
CA PHE A 58 12.36 16.56 -14.46
C PHE A 58 13.89 16.65 -14.61
N GLN A 59 14.50 15.83 -15.46
CA GLN A 59 15.94 15.92 -15.71
C GLN A 59 16.25 17.18 -16.51
N GLU A 60 17.09 18.06 -15.94
CA GLU A 60 17.53 19.27 -16.64
C GLU A 60 18.23 18.89 -17.95
N LYS A 61 17.74 19.45 -19.06
CA LYS A 61 18.40 19.28 -20.36
C LYS A 61 19.75 19.97 -20.28
N LYS A 62 20.84 19.21 -20.50
CA LYS A 62 22.19 19.81 -20.64
C LYS A 62 22.10 20.86 -21.75
N SER A 63 22.33 22.13 -21.43
CA SER A 63 22.50 23.17 -22.43
C SER A 63 23.71 22.79 -23.29
N CYS A 64 23.49 22.66 -24.59
CA CYS A 64 24.58 22.48 -25.54
C CYS A 64 25.04 23.88 -25.93
N ASP A 65 26.11 24.37 -25.30
CA ASP A 65 26.81 25.55 -25.79
C ASP A 65 27.59 25.13 -27.04
N ILE A 66 27.24 25.72 -28.18
CA ILE A 66 28.00 25.57 -29.43
C ILE A 66 29.20 26.51 -29.33
N LEU A 67 30.41 25.94 -29.19
CA LEU A 67 31.69 26.65 -29.36
C LEU A 67 32.09 26.67 -30.84
#